data_AF-A0A2R6IVM9-F1
#
_entry.id   AF-A0A2R6IVM9-F1
#
_cell.length_a   1.000
_cell.length_b   1.000
_cell.length_c   1.000
_cell.angle_alpha   90.00
_cell.angle_beta   90.00
_cell.angle_gamma   90.00
#
_symmetry.space_group_name_H-M   'P 1'
#
loop_
_entity.id
_entity.type
_entity.pdbx_description
1 polymer ?
#
loop_
_entity_poly.entity_id
_entity_poly.type
_entity_poly.pdbx_seq_one_letter_code
_entity_poly.pdbx_strand_id
1 'polypeptide(L)'
;MAIGVWLVGARGNVATLSMVGARAVAREVAGTTGMVTARDPVASLDMPPVEEFAFAGRNLRVLSREGHNILGNTDGLVLEEEENGAGKIESEGRLLERILGYETHNGVRIDYTPSLGDWKTAWDHIHFEGFLGTETKKQFTWESSDSALAAPLLPDLVRLVAYADEHCEGGIQPPLASFFKSTMGVDEHDLSGQLELFYDYAERHAEGR
;
A
#
# COMPACT_ATOMS: atom_id res chain seq x y z
N MET A 1 5.30 -4.83 -25.93
CA MET A 1 5.92 -3.94 -24.91
C MET A 1 4.76 -3.33 -24.14
N ALA A 2 4.65 -3.51 -22.82
CA ALA A 2 3.43 -3.10 -22.11
C ALA A 2 3.27 -1.57 -22.10
N ILE A 3 2.09 -1.09 -22.46
CA ILE A 3 1.78 0.36 -22.51
C ILE A 3 0.94 0.74 -21.30
N GLY A 4 1.51 1.56 -20.42
CA GLY A 4 0.83 2.02 -19.22
C GLY A 4 -0.33 2.95 -19.55
N VAL A 5 -1.55 2.59 -19.13
CA VAL A 5 -2.76 3.41 -19.33
C VAL A 5 -3.23 3.98 -18.00
N TRP A 6 -3.38 5.31 -17.97
CA TRP A 6 -3.76 6.05 -16.78
C TRP A 6 -5.19 6.57 -16.88
N LEU A 7 -6.04 6.20 -15.91
CA LEU A 7 -7.46 6.58 -15.86
C LEU A 7 -7.74 7.37 -14.59
N VAL A 8 -8.08 8.65 -14.73
CA VAL A 8 -8.52 9.51 -13.62
C VAL A 8 -9.94 9.10 -13.22
N GLY A 9 -10.13 8.79 -11.93
CA GLY A 9 -11.41 8.26 -11.45
C GLY A 9 -11.60 6.76 -11.70
N ALA A 10 -10.56 5.95 -11.50
CA ALA A 10 -10.57 4.48 -11.73
C ALA A 10 -11.70 3.67 -11.04
N ARG A 11 -12.50 4.27 -10.15
CA ARG A 11 -13.71 3.67 -9.55
C ARG A 11 -15.02 4.11 -10.22
N GLY A 12 -14.96 5.01 -11.19
CA GLY A 12 -16.10 5.42 -11.99
C GLY A 12 -16.40 4.38 -13.07
N ASN A 13 -17.68 4.20 -13.40
CA ASN A 13 -18.17 3.20 -14.34
C ASN A 13 -17.40 3.19 -15.67
N VAL A 14 -17.01 4.36 -16.18
CA VAL A 14 -16.26 4.49 -17.45
C VAL A 14 -14.88 3.88 -17.34
N ALA A 15 -14.13 4.15 -16.27
CA ALA A 15 -12.77 3.65 -16.12
C ALA A 15 -12.76 2.13 -15.90
N THR A 16 -13.67 1.62 -15.06
CA THR A 16 -13.83 0.18 -14.84
C THR A 16 -14.21 -0.54 -16.13
N LEU A 17 -15.16 0.00 -16.90
CA LEU A 17 -15.60 -0.61 -18.16
C LEU A 17 -14.49 -0.60 -19.21
N SER A 18 -13.68 0.46 -19.28
CA SER A 18 -12.52 0.52 -20.18
C SER A 18 -11.45 -0.53 -19.83
N MET A 19 -11.15 -0.73 -18.54
CA MET A 19 -10.20 -1.76 -18.10
C MET A 19 -10.73 -3.18 -18.38
N VAL A 20 -12.00 -3.43 -18.06
CA VAL A 20 -12.66 -4.72 -18.33
C VAL A 20 -12.73 -5.00 -19.83
N GLY A 21 -13.08 -4.00 -20.64
CA GLY A 21 -13.13 -4.09 -22.09
C GLY A 21 -11.76 -4.41 -22.70
N ALA A 22 -10.71 -3.69 -22.30
CA ALA A 22 -9.34 -3.97 -22.73
C ALA A 22 -8.88 -5.39 -22.36
N ARG A 23 -9.22 -5.87 -21.15
CA ARG A 23 -8.91 -7.25 -20.73
C ARG A 23 -9.76 -8.32 -21.42
N ALA A 24 -11.02 -8.01 -21.76
CA ALA A 24 -11.87 -8.90 -22.52
C ALA A 24 -11.36 -9.08 -23.96
N VAL A 25 -10.88 -8.00 -24.59
CA VAL A 25 -10.21 -8.06 -25.91
C VAL A 25 -8.90 -8.85 -25.82
N ALA A 26 -8.06 -8.57 -24.82
CA ALA A 26 -6.80 -9.29 -24.63
C ALA A 26 -6.96 -10.81 -24.38
N ARG A 27 -8.12 -11.24 -23.87
CA ARG A 27 -8.44 -12.65 -23.61
C ARG A 27 -9.32 -13.28 -24.70
N GLU A 28 -9.56 -12.57 -25.80
CA GLU A 28 -10.42 -13.00 -26.91
C GLU A 28 -11.87 -13.31 -26.50
N VAL A 29 -12.33 -12.78 -25.36
CA VAL A 29 -13.70 -12.92 -24.85
C VAL A 29 -14.64 -11.91 -25.52
N ALA A 30 -14.09 -10.81 -26.03
CA ALA A 30 -14.81 -9.80 -26.80
C ALA A 30 -13.95 -9.30 -27.98
N GLY A 31 -14.59 -8.93 -29.09
CA GLY A 31 -13.91 -8.28 -30.22
C GLY A 31 -13.80 -6.75 -30.05
N THR A 32 -13.20 -6.08 -31.03
CA THR A 32 -13.01 -4.62 -31.04
C THR A 32 -14.24 -3.83 -31.56
N THR A 33 -15.40 -4.48 -31.61
CA THR A 33 -16.66 -3.88 -32.09
C THR A 33 -17.00 -2.62 -31.30
N GLY A 34 -17.10 -1.49 -32.01
CA GLY A 34 -17.39 -0.18 -31.42
C GLY A 34 -16.16 0.72 -31.20
N MET A 35 -14.94 0.18 -31.32
CA MET A 35 -13.73 0.98 -31.31
C MET A 35 -13.55 1.71 -32.65
N VAL A 36 -13.52 3.04 -32.62
CA VAL A 36 -13.28 3.86 -33.83
C VAL A 36 -11.88 3.63 -34.39
N THR A 37 -10.90 3.39 -33.50
CA THR A 37 -9.51 3.08 -33.84
C THR A 37 -9.33 1.75 -34.55
N ALA A 38 -10.30 0.83 -34.45
CA ALA A 38 -10.29 -0.46 -35.14
C ALA A 38 -10.94 -0.42 -36.53
N ARG A 39 -11.30 0.77 -37.05
CA ARG A 39 -11.94 0.95 -38.36
C ARG A 39 -11.03 1.69 -39.32
N ASP A 40 -11.12 1.37 -40.61
CA ASP A 40 -10.46 2.16 -41.65
C ASP A 40 -11.00 3.60 -41.69
N PRO A 41 -10.13 4.60 -41.99
CA PRO A 41 -8.70 4.45 -42.27
C PRO A 41 -7.83 4.43 -41.00
N VAL A 42 -8.41 4.62 -39.80
CA VAL A 42 -7.64 4.77 -38.56
C VAL A 42 -6.90 3.47 -38.19
N ALA A 43 -7.47 2.32 -38.54
CA ALA A 43 -6.85 1.01 -38.37
C ALA A 43 -5.53 0.84 -39.16
N SER A 44 -5.26 1.68 -40.17
CA SER A 44 -3.99 1.64 -40.91
C SER A 44 -2.85 2.38 -40.20
N LEU A 45 -3.11 3.02 -39.07
CA LEU A 45 -2.09 3.69 -38.26
C LEU A 45 -1.42 2.67 -37.34
N ASP A 46 -0.11 2.79 -37.16
CA ASP A 46 0.68 1.97 -36.24
C ASP A 46 0.43 2.41 -34.79
N MET A 47 -0.73 2.02 -34.26
CA MET A 47 -1.15 2.34 -32.91
C MET A 47 -0.85 1.19 -31.95
N PRO A 48 -0.51 1.51 -30.69
CA PRO A 48 -0.56 0.57 -29.57
C PRO A 48 -1.78 -0.36 -29.58
N PRO A 49 -1.60 -1.69 -29.60
CA PRO A 49 -2.70 -2.62 -29.47
C PRO A 49 -3.30 -2.55 -28.05
N VAL A 50 -4.64 -2.61 -27.97
CA VAL A 50 -5.37 -2.42 -26.70
C VAL A 50 -5.10 -3.56 -25.71
N GLU A 51 -4.79 -4.74 -26.25
CA GLU A 51 -4.41 -5.94 -25.51
C GLU A 51 -3.07 -5.82 -24.79
N GLU A 52 -2.18 -4.94 -25.26
CA GLU A 52 -0.90 -4.64 -24.61
C GLU A 52 -1.01 -3.57 -23.53
N PHE A 53 -2.21 -3.05 -23.27
CA PHE A 53 -2.42 -2.06 -22.22
C PHE A 53 -2.23 -2.70 -20.84
N ALA A 54 -1.29 -2.12 -20.09
CA ALA A 54 -1.07 -2.42 -18.70
C ALA A 54 -1.75 -1.36 -17.83
N PHE A 55 -2.51 -1.84 -16.86
CA PHE A 55 -3.14 -1.04 -15.84
C PHE A 55 -2.46 -1.42 -14.52
N ALA A 56 -1.60 -0.54 -14.01
CA ALA A 56 -0.90 -0.68 -12.74
C ALA A 56 -1.16 0.56 -11.86
N GLY A 57 -0.51 0.67 -10.70
CA GLY A 57 -0.58 1.84 -9.81
C GLY A 57 -0.54 3.18 -10.56
N ARG A 58 -1.19 4.22 -10.02
CA ARG A 58 -1.53 5.46 -10.75
C ARG A 58 -0.36 6.36 -11.18
N ASN A 59 0.90 5.88 -11.10
CA ASN A 59 2.13 6.61 -11.43
C ASN A 59 2.11 8.09 -11.00
N LEU A 60 1.67 8.33 -9.76
CA LEU A 60 1.62 9.66 -9.17
C LEU A 60 2.96 9.93 -8.51
N ARG A 61 3.54 11.10 -8.75
CA ARG A 61 4.75 11.52 -8.06
C ARG A 61 4.37 12.18 -6.75
N VAL A 62 4.59 11.51 -5.63
CA VAL A 62 4.47 12.12 -4.30
C VAL A 62 5.51 13.23 -4.16
N LEU A 63 5.03 14.43 -3.87
CA LEU A 63 5.84 15.63 -3.67
C LEU A 63 6.16 15.84 -2.20
N SER A 64 5.18 15.61 -1.32
CA SER A 64 5.36 15.66 0.13
C SER A 64 4.30 14.88 0.88
N ARG A 65 4.64 14.44 2.08
CA ARG A 65 3.72 13.92 3.08
C ARG A 65 3.99 14.61 4.42
N GLU A 66 2.94 15.08 5.06
CA GLU A 66 2.97 15.57 6.45
C GLU A 66 1.98 14.73 7.23
N GLY A 67 2.39 14.25 8.41
CA GLY A 67 1.45 13.59 9.30
C GLY A 67 1.67 13.92 10.75
N HIS A 68 0.56 14.03 11.45
CA HIS A 68 0.50 14.43 12.84
C HIS A 68 -0.37 13.45 13.60
N ASN A 69 0.21 12.85 14.64
CA ASN A 69 -0.46 11.90 15.51
C ASN A 69 -0.59 12.48 16.91
N ILE A 70 -1.74 12.27 17.54
CA ILE A 70 -1.93 12.54 18.96
C ILE A 70 -2.53 11.32 19.65
N LEU A 71 -2.06 11.04 20.87
CA LEU A 71 -2.50 9.93 21.71
C LEU A 71 -2.21 10.24 23.19
N GLY A 72 -2.94 9.61 24.11
CA GLY A 72 -2.97 10.02 25.53
C GLY A 72 -2.66 8.93 26.55
N ASN A 73 -2.37 7.70 26.12
CA ASN A 73 -2.00 6.61 27.02
C ASN A 73 -0.49 6.64 27.33
N THR A 74 0.00 5.60 28.01
CA THR A 74 1.42 5.47 28.34
C THR A 74 2.33 5.40 27.10
N ASP A 75 1.84 4.91 25.96
CA ASP A 75 2.60 4.98 24.69
C ASP A 75 2.85 6.44 24.31
N GLY A 76 1.82 7.29 24.41
CA GLY A 76 1.96 8.74 24.18
C GLY A 76 2.98 9.41 25.10
N LEU A 77 2.98 9.08 26.39
CA LEU A 77 3.96 9.60 27.36
C LEU A 77 5.40 9.19 27.01
N VAL A 78 5.61 7.92 26.67
CA VAL A 78 6.95 7.41 26.32
C VAL A 78 7.46 8.09 25.04
N LEU A 79 6.58 8.36 24.08
CA LEU A 79 6.95 8.98 22.80
C LEU A 79 7.15 10.50 22.87
N GLU A 80 6.70 11.14 23.95
CA GLU A 80 6.99 12.56 24.20
C GLU A 80 8.48 12.77 24.54
N GLU A 81 9.15 11.75 25.09
CA GLU A 81 10.59 11.78 25.33
C GLU A 81 11.34 11.73 23.98
N GLU A 82 12.14 12.77 23.71
CA GLU A 82 12.81 13.00 22.42
C GLU A 82 13.64 11.80 21.92
N GLU A 83 14.34 11.10 22.83
CA GLU A 83 15.13 9.91 22.50
C GLU A 83 14.26 8.71 22.07
N ASN A 84 13.09 8.51 22.70
CA ASN A 84 12.19 7.41 22.38
C ASN A 84 11.35 7.70 21.13
N GLY A 85 10.95 8.96 20.94
CA GLY A 85 10.23 9.42 19.76
C GLY A 85 11.10 9.37 18.50
N ALA A 86 12.40 9.67 18.61
CA ALA A 86 13.33 9.72 17.48
C ALA A 86 13.38 8.41 16.69
N GLY A 87 13.48 7.25 17.35
CA GLY A 87 13.53 5.95 16.67
C GLY A 87 12.24 5.63 15.89
N LYS A 88 11.08 6.00 16.44
CA LYS A 88 9.77 5.80 15.78
C LYS A 88 9.62 6.73 14.58
N ILE A 89 9.96 8.00 14.75
CA ILE A 89 9.94 9.03 13.68
C ILE A 89 10.90 8.65 12.55
N GLU A 90 12.10 8.17 12.87
CA GLU A 90 13.11 7.77 11.87
C GLU A 90 12.68 6.50 11.10
N SER A 91 12.03 5.55 11.78
CA SER A 91 11.50 4.33 11.15
C SER A 91 10.29 4.62 10.24
N GLU A 92 9.38 5.49 10.66
CA GLU A 92 8.21 5.90 9.86
C GLU A 92 8.62 6.84 8.71
N GLY A 93 9.65 7.67 8.93
CA GLY A 93 10.22 8.58 7.94
C GLY A 93 10.79 7.83 6.73
N ARG A 94 11.63 6.82 6.98
CA ARG A 94 12.35 6.06 5.94
C ARG A 94 11.49 5.05 5.18
N LEU A 95 10.37 4.61 5.75
CA LEU A 95 9.48 3.65 5.09
C LEU A 95 8.92 4.21 3.77
N LEU A 96 8.56 5.50 3.75
CA LEU A 96 7.95 6.12 2.56
C LEU A 96 8.93 6.13 1.37
N GLU A 97 10.19 6.47 1.60
CA GLU A 97 11.22 6.51 0.56
C GLU A 97 11.49 5.12 -0.01
N ARG A 98 11.43 4.07 0.83
CA ARG A 98 11.59 2.69 0.38
C ARG A 98 10.41 2.22 -0.48
N ILE A 99 9.19 2.62 -0.12
CA ILE A 99 7.98 2.31 -0.92
C ILE A 99 7.98 3.06 -2.25
N LEU A 100 8.41 4.33 -2.25
CA LEU A 100 8.40 5.17 -3.45
C LEU A 100 9.62 4.93 -4.37
N GLY A 101 10.74 4.47 -3.81
CA GLY A 101 12.01 4.31 -4.53
C GLY A 101 12.75 5.63 -4.77
N TYR A 102 12.35 6.73 -4.13
CA TYR A 102 12.99 8.04 -4.21
C TYR A 102 12.76 8.87 -2.94
N GLU A 103 13.68 9.81 -2.66
CA GLU A 103 13.57 10.74 -1.53
C GLU A 103 12.45 11.76 -1.77
N THR A 104 11.65 12.01 -0.72
CA THR A 104 10.57 12.99 -0.75
C THR A 104 10.44 13.65 0.61
N HIS A 105 9.87 14.86 0.66
CA HIS A 105 9.61 15.52 1.94
C HIS A 105 8.61 14.67 2.75
N ASN A 106 9.03 14.20 3.93
CA ASN A 106 8.21 13.40 4.82
C ASN A 106 8.32 13.91 6.26
N GLY A 107 7.28 14.60 6.73
CA GLY A 107 7.15 15.04 8.11
C GLY A 107 6.29 14.07 8.92
N VAL A 108 6.79 13.69 10.10
CA VAL A 108 6.04 12.93 11.11
C VAL A 108 6.17 13.65 12.44
N ARG A 109 5.04 13.98 13.05
CA ARG A 109 4.95 14.54 14.39
C ARG A 109 4.05 13.68 15.27
N ILE A 110 4.44 13.52 16.53
CA ILE A 110 3.65 12.82 17.55
C ILE A 110 3.62 13.74 18.76
N ASP A 111 2.42 14.10 19.24
CA ASP A 111 2.27 14.87 20.49
C ASP A 111 1.42 14.10 21.51
N TYR A 112 1.83 14.15 22.76
CA TYR A 112 1.08 13.59 23.87
C TYR A 112 -0.16 14.46 24.17
N THR A 113 -1.33 13.83 24.19
CA THR A 113 -2.61 14.50 24.51
C THR A 113 -3.38 13.66 25.53
N PRO A 114 -3.20 13.91 26.85
CA PRO A 114 -3.67 13.03 27.92
C PRO A 114 -5.16 12.67 27.85
N SER A 115 -6.00 13.60 27.39
CA SER A 115 -7.46 13.42 27.34
C SER A 115 -7.91 12.30 26.39
N LEU A 116 -7.06 11.86 25.46
CA LEU A 116 -7.42 10.82 24.49
C LEU A 116 -7.27 9.40 25.03
N GLY A 117 -6.48 9.19 26.09
CA GLY A 117 -6.14 7.85 26.55
C GLY A 117 -5.64 6.97 25.39
N ASP A 118 -6.24 5.79 25.21
CA ASP A 118 -5.86 4.85 24.14
C ASP A 118 -6.39 5.22 22.74
N TRP A 119 -7.22 6.26 22.64
CA TRP A 119 -7.68 6.73 21.33
C TRP A 119 -6.56 7.52 20.67
N LYS A 120 -6.18 7.08 19.48
CA LYS A 120 -5.24 7.79 18.63
C LYS A 120 -6.00 8.53 17.55
N THR A 121 -5.61 9.78 17.33
CA THR A 121 -5.99 10.55 16.15
C THR A 121 -4.76 10.81 15.30
N ALA A 122 -4.81 10.48 14.02
CA ALA A 122 -3.76 10.77 13.05
C ALA A 122 -4.33 11.57 11.88
N TRP A 123 -3.65 12.65 11.51
CA TRP A 123 -3.92 13.43 10.32
C TRP A 123 -2.79 13.26 9.33
N ASP A 124 -3.16 13.13 8.06
CA ASP A 124 -2.24 13.00 6.95
C ASP A 124 -2.57 14.03 5.87
N HIS A 125 -1.55 14.74 5.39
CA HIS A 125 -1.61 15.58 4.21
C HIS A 125 -0.58 15.09 3.18
N ILE A 126 -1.07 14.60 2.05
CA ILE A 126 -0.26 14.06 0.96
C ILE A 126 -0.40 14.96 -0.26
N HIS A 127 0.70 15.54 -0.71
CA HIS A 127 0.79 16.33 -1.94
C HIS A 127 1.43 15.48 -3.04
N PHE A 128 0.84 15.46 -4.22
CA PHE A 128 1.32 14.66 -5.34
C PHE A 128 1.01 15.30 -6.68
N GLU A 129 1.78 14.94 -7.70
CA GLU A 129 1.65 15.36 -9.08
C GLU A 129 1.15 14.19 -9.94
N GLY A 130 0.18 14.49 -10.81
CA GLY A 130 -0.34 13.55 -11.81
C GLY A 130 -0.13 14.06 -13.23
N PHE A 131 -1.14 13.87 -14.10
CA PHE A 131 -1.10 14.31 -15.49
C PHE A 131 -0.61 15.74 -15.69
N LEU A 132 0.18 15.99 -16.73
CA LEU A 132 0.52 17.36 -17.17
C LEU A 132 1.12 18.22 -16.05
N GLY A 133 1.72 17.58 -15.06
CA GLY A 133 2.19 18.22 -13.85
C GLY A 133 1.12 18.83 -12.96
N THR A 134 -0.10 18.29 -13.02
CA THR A 134 -1.21 18.75 -12.19
C THR A 134 -0.98 18.33 -10.75
N GLU A 135 -0.71 19.31 -9.92
CA GLU A 135 -0.59 19.15 -8.47
C GLU A 135 -1.97 18.90 -7.84
N THR A 136 -2.02 17.94 -6.94
CA THR A 136 -3.22 17.54 -6.21
C THR A 136 -2.85 17.15 -4.79
N LYS A 137 -3.78 17.35 -3.86
CA LYS A 137 -3.62 16.94 -2.46
C LYS A 137 -4.69 15.97 -2.01
N LYS A 138 -4.32 15.07 -1.11
CA LYS A 138 -5.22 14.20 -0.36
C LYS A 138 -4.99 14.42 1.12
N GLN A 139 -6.07 14.53 1.88
CA GLN A 139 -6.04 14.55 3.33
C GLN A 139 -6.95 13.47 3.90
N PHE A 140 -6.56 12.88 5.01
CA PHE A 140 -7.44 12.02 5.77
C PHE A 140 -7.15 12.13 7.26
N THR A 141 -8.16 11.78 8.05
CA THR A 141 -8.07 11.64 9.50
C THR A 141 -8.37 10.20 9.85
N TRP A 142 -7.55 9.60 10.70
CA TRP A 142 -7.76 8.30 11.29
C TRP A 142 -8.00 8.44 12.80
N GLU A 143 -9.11 7.93 13.29
CA GLU A 143 -9.42 7.91 14.72
C GLU A 143 -9.78 6.49 15.13
N SER A 144 -9.03 5.93 16.07
CA SER A 144 -9.28 4.58 16.56
C SER A 144 -8.58 4.30 17.88
N SER A 145 -8.96 3.23 18.56
CA SER A 145 -8.20 2.70 19.70
C SER A 145 -7.02 1.90 19.17
N ASP A 146 -5.79 2.31 19.53
CA ASP A 146 -4.57 1.60 19.11
C ASP A 146 -4.56 0.17 19.69
N SER A 147 -4.99 0.00 20.94
CA SER A 147 -5.08 -1.32 21.56
C SER A 147 -6.08 -2.22 20.84
N ALA A 148 -7.24 -1.70 20.41
CA ALA A 148 -8.24 -2.48 19.69
C ALA A 148 -7.75 -2.94 18.31
N LEU A 149 -6.91 -2.15 17.64
CA LEU A 149 -6.30 -2.52 16.36
C LEU A 149 -5.14 -3.51 16.53
N ALA A 150 -4.35 -3.38 17.59
CA ALA A 150 -3.18 -4.22 17.84
C ALA A 150 -3.52 -5.57 18.48
N ALA A 151 -4.50 -5.60 19.39
CA ALA A 151 -4.82 -6.78 20.19
C ALA A 151 -5.13 -8.05 19.37
N PRO A 152 -5.86 -8.01 18.23
CA PRO A 152 -6.11 -9.20 17.42
C PRO A 152 -4.85 -9.79 16.77
N LEU A 153 -3.83 -8.98 16.51
CA LEU A 153 -2.60 -9.44 15.85
C LEU A 153 -1.75 -10.33 16.76
N LEU A 154 -1.83 -10.14 18.08
CA LEU A 154 -1.06 -10.91 19.06
C LEU A 154 -1.41 -12.41 19.06
N PRO A 155 -2.68 -12.85 19.22
CA PRO A 155 -3.01 -14.27 19.15
C PRO A 155 -2.71 -14.86 17.77
N ASP A 156 -2.84 -14.10 16.69
CA ASP A 156 -2.46 -14.57 15.35
C ASP A 156 -0.96 -14.84 15.26
N LEU A 157 -0.12 -13.90 15.71
CA LEU A 157 1.33 -14.09 15.78
C LEU A 157 1.73 -15.28 16.67
N VAL A 158 1.13 -15.42 17.85
CA VAL A 158 1.41 -16.56 18.75
C VAL A 158 1.08 -17.89 18.07
N ARG A 159 -0.07 -17.97 17.38
CA ARG A 159 -0.48 -19.19 16.66
C ARG A 159 0.44 -19.49 15.49
N LEU A 160 0.85 -18.48 14.73
CA LEU A 160 1.74 -18.64 13.59
C LEU A 160 3.16 -19.06 14.01
N VAL A 161 3.69 -18.47 15.09
CA VAL A 161 5.00 -18.86 15.62
C VAL A 161 4.95 -20.26 16.25
N ALA A 162 3.89 -20.61 16.99
CA ALA A 162 3.72 -21.97 17.50
C ALA A 162 3.63 -23.00 16.36
N TYR A 163 2.91 -22.67 15.29
CA TYR A 163 2.83 -23.51 14.10
C TYR A 163 4.21 -23.71 13.45
N ALA A 164 4.98 -22.64 13.27
CA ALA A 164 6.35 -22.70 12.73
C ALA A 164 7.27 -23.58 13.61
N ASP A 165 7.18 -23.45 14.93
CA ASP A 165 7.94 -24.27 15.89
C ASP A 165 7.61 -25.77 15.75
N GLU A 166 6.32 -26.13 15.64
CA GLU A 166 5.87 -27.51 15.41
C GLU A 166 6.42 -28.11 14.10
N HIS A 167 6.74 -27.26 13.12
CA HIS A 167 7.31 -27.65 11.82
C HIS A 167 8.83 -27.50 11.76
N CYS A 168 9.50 -27.25 12.90
CA CYS A 168 10.94 -27.01 12.99
C CYS A 168 11.41 -25.80 12.14
N GLU A 169 10.52 -24.84 11.87
CA GLU A 169 10.83 -23.59 11.18
C GLU A 169 11.28 -22.54 12.20
N GLY A 170 12.60 -22.42 12.39
CA GLY A 170 13.20 -21.45 13.31
C GLY A 170 13.89 -20.27 12.61
N GLY A 171 14.16 -19.21 13.37
CA GLY A 171 14.87 -18.02 12.88
C GLY A 171 13.94 -16.89 12.44
N ILE A 172 14.43 -16.05 11.52
CA ILE A 172 13.61 -14.98 10.92
C ILE A 172 12.45 -15.63 10.16
N GLN A 173 11.25 -15.07 10.31
CA GLN A 173 10.03 -15.53 9.65
C GLN A 173 9.58 -14.52 8.58
N PRO A 174 10.18 -14.52 7.36
CA PRO A 174 9.77 -13.63 6.28
C PRO A 174 8.26 -13.59 5.98
N PRO A 175 7.51 -14.70 6.05
CA PRO A 175 6.06 -14.69 5.80
C PRO A 175 5.27 -13.82 6.80
N LEU A 176 5.84 -13.47 7.95
CA LEU A 176 5.18 -12.65 8.97
C LEU A 176 5.46 -11.15 8.81
N ALA A 177 6.12 -10.73 7.73
CA ALA A 177 6.48 -9.34 7.47
C ALA A 177 5.30 -8.36 7.60
N SER A 178 4.10 -8.75 7.13
CA SER A 178 2.89 -7.91 7.13
C SER A 178 2.39 -7.51 8.53
N PHE A 179 2.87 -8.15 9.59
CA PHE A 179 2.49 -7.84 10.98
C PHE A 179 3.35 -6.73 11.59
N PHE A 180 4.43 -6.31 10.93
CA PHE A 180 5.42 -5.39 11.48
C PHE A 180 5.66 -4.19 10.58
N LYS A 181 5.84 -3.01 11.18
CA LYS A 181 6.24 -1.79 10.44
C LYS A 181 7.69 -1.84 9.96
N SER A 182 8.57 -2.47 10.73
CA SER A 182 9.99 -2.65 10.41
C SER A 182 10.27 -4.13 10.25
N THR A 183 10.44 -4.55 9.00
CA THR A 183 10.66 -5.95 8.62
C THR A 183 12.12 -6.35 8.81
N MET A 184 12.34 -7.60 9.20
CA MET A 184 13.67 -8.21 9.26
C MET A 184 13.82 -9.24 8.14
N GLY A 185 14.90 -9.14 7.37
CA GLY A 185 15.21 -10.08 6.29
C GLY A 185 14.26 -10.02 5.08
N VAL A 186 13.43 -8.98 4.98
CA VAL A 186 12.49 -8.76 3.88
C VAL A 186 12.60 -7.31 3.41
N ASP A 187 13.05 -7.15 2.16
CA ASP A 187 13.18 -5.85 1.48
C ASP A 187 11.88 -5.37 0.82
N GLU A 188 10.84 -6.23 0.79
CA GLU A 188 9.49 -5.85 0.37
C GLU A 188 8.81 -4.99 1.45
N HIS A 189 8.38 -3.80 1.08
CA HIS A 189 7.78 -2.81 1.97
C HIS A 189 6.32 -2.46 1.59
N ASP A 190 5.83 -2.94 0.45
CA ASP A 190 4.40 -2.89 0.11
C ASP A 190 3.63 -3.94 0.92
N LEU A 191 2.57 -3.49 1.61
CA LEU A 191 1.74 -4.38 2.43
C LEU A 191 1.10 -5.50 1.61
N SER A 192 0.72 -5.25 0.36
CA SER A 192 0.10 -6.27 -0.51
C SER A 192 1.11 -7.35 -0.85
N GLY A 193 2.34 -6.97 -1.22
CA GLY A 193 3.44 -7.91 -1.46
C GLY A 193 3.79 -8.72 -0.20
N GLN A 194 3.80 -8.08 0.97
CA GLN A 194 4.00 -8.79 2.25
C GLN A 194 2.86 -9.76 2.57
N LEU A 195 1.60 -9.41 2.26
CA LEU A 195 0.46 -10.32 2.42
C LEU A 195 0.50 -11.48 1.43
N GLU A 196 0.98 -11.28 0.20
CA GLU A 196 1.21 -12.37 -0.76
C GLU A 196 2.24 -13.37 -0.20
N LEU A 197 3.34 -12.92 0.39
CA LEU A 197 4.30 -13.81 1.07
C LEU A 197 3.64 -14.64 2.19
N PHE A 198 2.75 -14.02 2.95
CA PHE A 198 1.99 -14.69 4.01
C PHE A 198 1.00 -15.72 3.46
N TYR A 199 0.25 -15.38 2.41
CA TYR A 199 -0.71 -16.29 1.78
C TYR A 199 -0.02 -17.46 1.09
N ASP A 200 1.07 -17.22 0.36
CA ASP A 200 1.88 -18.28 -0.24
C ASP A 200 2.39 -19.28 0.81
N TYR A 201 2.78 -18.77 1.99
CA TYR A 201 3.18 -19.63 3.12
C TYR A 201 2.02 -20.48 3.63
N ALA A 202 0.85 -19.88 3.80
CA ALA A 202 -0.35 -20.59 4.24
C ALA A 202 -0.80 -21.65 3.24
N GLU A 203 -0.75 -21.36 1.93
CA GLU A 203 -1.12 -22.28 0.86
C GLU A 203 -0.19 -23.49 0.80
N ARG A 204 1.14 -23.29 0.82
CA ARG A 204 2.12 -24.39 0.85
C ARG A 204 1.89 -25.35 2.01
N HIS A 205 1.49 -24.83 3.17
CA HIS A 205 1.22 -25.64 4.35
C HIS A 205 -0.18 -26.26 4.37
N ALA A 206 -1.12 -25.71 3.60
CA ALA A 206 -2.43 -26.31 3.40
C ALA A 206 -2.37 -27.50 2.42
N GLU A 207 -1.54 -27.42 1.38
CA GLU A 207 -1.35 -28.49 0.38
C GLU A 207 -0.56 -29.69 0.90
N GLY A 208 0.22 -29.51 1.97
CA GLY A 208 0.97 -30.57 2.64
C GLY A 208 0.14 -31.46 3.59
N ARG A 209 -1.19 -31.32 3.62
CA ARG A 209 -2.13 -32.10 4.46
C ARG A 209 -2.92 -33.12 3.69
#